data_AF-H1PMS7-F1
#
_entry.id   AF-H1PMS7-F1
#
_cell.length_a   1.000
_cell.length_b   1.000
_cell.length_c   1.000
_cell.angle_alpha   90.00
_cell.angle_beta   90.00
_cell.angle_gamma   90.00
#
_symmetry.space_group_name_H-M   'P 1'
#
loop_
_entity.id
_entity.type
_entity.pdbx_description
1 polymer ?
#
loop_
_entity_poly.entity_id
_entity_poly.type
_entity_poly.pdbx_seq_one_letter_code
_entity_poly.pdbx_strand_id
1 'polypeptide(L)'
;MRAAYKELGTKDTGTIKEWFVLNGGKYLSTIKVETNPEIIWTNVYTLQSFCARYIHLSHLYKFKSELITEEVSRFEEECKAYVRSLLGNKQNPKVMQAIASFFWVYNEEFVWDIFIEVLNKKKDKLTLSHIGIAIRQCATLSKEDESTKYISDIQRRELIEILKSKGIMPREIALLERM
;
A
#
# COMPACT_ATOMS: atom_id res chain seq x y z
N MET A 1 -22.95 -10.67 8.14
CA MET A 1 -22.15 -11.11 6.97
C MET A 1 -22.91 -11.15 5.63
N ARG A 2 -24.24 -11.33 5.56
CA ARG A 2 -25.01 -11.24 4.28
C ARG A 2 -25.41 -9.81 3.85
N ALA A 3 -25.33 -8.82 4.74
CA ALA A 3 -25.81 -7.46 4.46
C ALA A 3 -24.84 -6.62 3.59
N ALA A 4 -23.52 -6.79 3.74
CA ALA A 4 -22.53 -6.07 2.92
C ALA A 4 -22.56 -6.44 1.42
N TYR A 5 -23.12 -7.60 1.09
CA TYR A 5 -23.27 -8.07 -0.29
C TYR A 5 -24.28 -7.27 -1.12
N LYS A 6 -25.28 -6.64 -0.48
CA LYS A 6 -26.39 -5.99 -1.21
C LYS A 6 -26.15 -4.49 -1.45
N GLU A 7 -25.29 -3.84 -0.65
CA GLU A 7 -25.07 -2.39 -0.72
C GLU A 7 -23.85 -1.98 -1.57
N LEU A 8 -22.86 -2.86 -1.79
CA LEU A 8 -21.61 -2.47 -2.46
C LEU A 8 -21.55 -2.73 -3.97
N GLY A 9 -22.63 -3.21 -4.59
CA GLY A 9 -22.73 -3.32 -6.05
C GLY A 9 -21.45 -3.85 -6.71
N THR A 10 -20.99 -5.05 -6.32
CA THR A 10 -19.80 -5.64 -6.93
C THR A 10 -20.12 -5.98 -8.39
N LYS A 11 -19.85 -5.04 -9.29
CA LYS A 11 -19.79 -5.27 -10.74
C LYS A 11 -18.86 -6.46 -10.97
N ASP A 12 -19.20 -7.33 -11.92
CA ASP A 12 -18.28 -8.37 -12.36
C ASP A 12 -16.99 -7.72 -12.85
N THR A 13 -15.90 -7.88 -12.10
CA THR A 13 -14.59 -7.33 -12.46
C THR A 13 -13.61 -8.42 -12.91
N GLY A 14 -14.11 -9.62 -13.26
CA GLY A 14 -13.29 -10.71 -13.80
C GLY A 14 -12.49 -10.26 -15.04
N THR A 15 -13.12 -9.49 -15.92
CA THR A 15 -12.48 -8.92 -17.12
C THR A 15 -11.33 -7.97 -16.80
N ILE A 16 -11.37 -7.25 -15.67
CA ILE A 16 -10.29 -6.36 -15.23
C ILE A 16 -9.11 -7.20 -14.73
N LYS A 17 -9.39 -8.27 -13.95
CA LYS A 17 -8.35 -9.20 -13.50
C LYS A 17 -7.62 -9.82 -14.69
N GLU A 18 -8.38 -10.33 -15.65
CA GLU A 18 -7.87 -10.96 -16.86
C GLU A 18 -7.04 -10.01 -17.70
N TRP A 19 -7.52 -8.78 -17.88
CA TRP A 19 -6.78 -7.77 -18.62
C TRP A 19 -5.40 -7.51 -18.01
N PHE A 20 -5.29 -7.35 -16.69
CA PHE A 20 -4.01 -7.08 -16.03
C PHE A 20 -3.05 -8.26 -16.12
N VAL A 21 -3.51 -9.50 -15.98
CA VAL A 21 -2.62 -10.67 -16.09
C VAL A 21 -2.13 -10.86 -17.54
N LEU A 22 -3.02 -10.69 -18.53
CA LEU A 22 -2.68 -10.86 -19.94
C LEU A 22 -1.85 -9.69 -20.52
N ASN A 23 -2.05 -8.47 -20.01
CA ASN A 23 -1.39 -7.26 -20.52
C ASN A 23 -0.34 -6.70 -19.56
N GLY A 24 -0.12 -7.36 -18.42
CA GLY A 24 0.68 -6.88 -17.30
C GLY A 24 2.09 -6.50 -17.69
N GLY A 25 2.79 -7.38 -18.40
CA GLY A 25 4.15 -7.10 -18.87
C GLY A 25 4.23 -5.88 -19.79
N LYS A 26 3.25 -5.67 -20.69
CA LYS A 26 3.19 -4.49 -21.56
C LYS A 26 2.83 -3.22 -20.78
N TYR A 27 1.93 -3.34 -19.79
CA TYR A 27 1.57 -2.24 -18.92
C TYR A 27 2.78 -1.78 -18.10
N LEU A 28 3.45 -2.71 -17.41
CA LEU A 28 4.64 -2.43 -16.61
C LEU A 28 5.79 -1.84 -17.44
N SER A 29 6.04 -2.35 -18.65
CA SER A 29 7.07 -1.78 -19.53
C SER A 29 6.76 -0.35 -19.96
N THR A 30 5.48 -0.03 -20.19
CA THR A 30 5.02 1.32 -20.56
C THR A 30 5.23 2.31 -19.42
N ILE A 31 4.87 1.92 -18.18
CA ILE A 31 4.96 2.82 -17.03
C ILE A 31 6.40 2.92 -16.45
N LYS A 32 7.32 2.05 -16.90
CA LYS A 32 8.73 2.06 -16.44
C LYS A 32 9.51 3.29 -16.91
N VAL A 33 9.12 3.88 -18.03
CA VAL A 33 9.76 5.09 -18.57
C VAL A 33 9.09 6.38 -18.08
N GLU A 34 8.04 6.28 -17.26
CA GLU A 34 7.34 7.44 -16.73
C GLU A 34 8.19 8.18 -15.68
N THR A 35 8.18 9.51 -15.73
CA THR A 35 8.93 10.39 -14.83
C THR A 35 8.05 11.39 -14.09
N ASN A 36 6.81 11.60 -14.55
CA ASN A 36 5.85 12.49 -13.93
C ASN A 36 5.32 11.90 -12.60
N PRO A 37 5.52 12.57 -11.46
CA PRO A 37 5.09 12.08 -10.15
C PRO A 37 3.58 11.79 -10.01
N GLU A 38 2.72 12.54 -10.70
CA GLU A 38 1.26 12.33 -10.66
C GLU A 38 0.86 11.05 -11.40
N ILE A 39 1.49 10.82 -12.55
CA ILE A 39 1.24 9.64 -13.36
C ILE A 39 1.82 8.40 -12.66
N ILE A 40 3.03 8.49 -12.11
CA ILE A 40 3.63 7.43 -11.29
C ILE A 40 2.71 7.07 -10.11
N TRP A 41 2.24 8.08 -9.35
CA TRP A 41 1.31 7.85 -8.24
C TRP A 41 0.08 7.07 -8.67
N THR A 42 -0.55 7.50 -9.77
CA THR A 42 -1.77 6.88 -10.31
C THR A 42 -1.52 5.44 -10.73
N ASN A 43 -0.39 5.17 -11.37
CA ASN A 43 0.00 3.83 -11.80
C ASN A 43 0.28 2.92 -10.61
N VAL A 44 1.05 3.37 -9.61
CA VAL A 44 1.33 2.60 -8.39
C VAL A 44 0.04 2.31 -7.63
N TYR A 45 -0.86 3.28 -7.50
CA TYR A 45 -2.15 3.08 -6.84
C TYR A 45 -3.05 2.08 -7.60
N THR A 46 -2.97 2.09 -8.93
CA THR A 46 -3.66 1.11 -9.78
C THR A 46 -3.14 -0.30 -9.54
N LEU A 47 -1.82 -0.48 -9.50
CA LEU A 47 -1.19 -1.77 -9.18
C LEU A 47 -1.54 -2.24 -7.75
N GLN A 48 -1.51 -1.32 -6.78
CA GLN A 48 -1.93 -1.61 -5.40
C GLN A 48 -3.38 -2.09 -5.36
N SER A 49 -4.28 -1.38 -6.04
CA SER A 49 -5.71 -1.72 -6.08
C SER A 49 -5.94 -3.09 -6.70
N PHE A 50 -5.18 -3.44 -7.75
CA PHE A 50 -5.19 -4.77 -8.33
C PHE A 50 -4.77 -5.83 -7.30
N CYS A 51 -3.60 -5.67 -6.68
CA CYS A 51 -3.07 -6.64 -5.71
C CYS A 51 -4.00 -6.80 -4.51
N ALA A 52 -4.46 -5.69 -3.93
CA ALA A 52 -5.42 -5.71 -2.84
C ALA A 52 -6.71 -6.45 -3.21
N ARG A 53 -7.29 -6.16 -4.37
CA ARG A 53 -8.60 -6.71 -4.76
C ARG A 53 -8.54 -8.18 -5.17
N TYR A 54 -7.55 -8.56 -5.97
CA TYR A 54 -7.51 -9.87 -6.62
C TYR A 54 -6.60 -10.88 -5.94
N ILE A 55 -5.83 -10.45 -4.95
CA ILE A 55 -4.91 -11.33 -4.21
C ILE A 55 -5.32 -11.34 -2.74
N HIS A 56 -5.09 -10.24 -2.02
CA HIS A 56 -5.31 -10.18 -0.57
C HIS A 56 -6.79 -10.31 -0.17
N LEU A 57 -7.67 -9.65 -0.92
CA LEU A 57 -9.11 -9.67 -0.67
C LEU A 57 -9.86 -10.59 -1.64
N SER A 58 -9.17 -11.46 -2.37
CA SER A 58 -9.77 -12.36 -3.36
C SER A 58 -10.95 -13.17 -2.80
N HIS A 59 -10.84 -13.60 -1.54
CA HIS A 59 -11.89 -14.32 -0.81
C HIS A 59 -13.20 -13.52 -0.64
N LEU A 60 -13.17 -12.19 -0.74
CA LEU A 60 -14.35 -11.32 -0.64
C LEU A 60 -15.08 -11.14 -1.97
N TYR A 61 -14.51 -11.62 -3.08
CA TYR A 61 -15.05 -11.39 -4.40
C TYR A 61 -15.31 -12.69 -5.16
N LYS A 62 -16.44 -12.74 -5.86
CA LYS A 62 -16.74 -13.83 -6.80
C LYS A 62 -16.25 -13.43 -8.19
N PHE A 63 -15.22 -14.09 -8.69
CA PHE A 63 -14.76 -13.91 -10.08
C PHE A 63 -14.78 -15.27 -10.79
N LYS A 64 -15.23 -15.28 -12.05
CA LYS A 64 -15.30 -16.48 -12.90
C LYS A 64 -13.99 -16.78 -13.66
N SER A 65 -12.87 -16.10 -13.36
CA SER A 65 -11.69 -16.20 -14.23
C SER A 65 -11.02 -17.57 -14.13
N GLU A 66 -10.72 -18.16 -15.28
CA GLU A 66 -9.98 -19.42 -15.44
C GLU A 66 -8.47 -19.28 -15.14
N LEU A 67 -7.98 -18.05 -14.94
CA LEU A 67 -6.57 -17.77 -14.65
C LEU A 67 -6.10 -18.44 -13.35
N ILE A 68 -4.97 -19.13 -13.46
CA ILE A 68 -4.39 -19.92 -12.37
C ILE A 68 -3.75 -18.98 -11.34
N THR A 69 -3.79 -19.35 -10.07
CA THR A 69 -3.16 -18.62 -8.95
C THR A 69 -1.71 -18.22 -9.26
N GLU A 70 -0.96 -19.06 -9.97
CA GLU A 70 0.45 -18.84 -10.33
C GLU A 70 0.66 -17.59 -11.19
N GLU A 71 -0.20 -17.33 -12.18
CA GLU A 71 -0.06 -16.17 -13.08
C GLU A 71 -0.31 -14.86 -12.34
N VAL A 72 -1.27 -14.89 -11.40
CA VAL A 72 -1.60 -13.76 -10.54
C VAL A 72 -0.46 -13.48 -9.57
N SER A 73 0.12 -14.51 -8.94
CA SER A 73 1.28 -14.38 -8.06
C SER A 73 2.52 -13.87 -8.81
N ARG A 74 2.77 -14.34 -10.03
CA ARG A 74 3.87 -13.82 -10.85
C ARG A 74 3.70 -12.32 -11.12
N PHE A 75 2.48 -11.89 -11.49
CA PHE A 75 2.22 -10.48 -11.76
C PHE A 75 2.34 -9.62 -10.50
N GLU A 76 1.98 -10.14 -9.32
CA GLU A 76 2.22 -9.48 -8.03
C GLU A 76 3.72 -9.19 -7.80
N GLU A 77 4.57 -10.19 -8.04
CA GLU A 77 6.03 -10.04 -7.89
C GLU A 77 6.60 -9.04 -8.92
N GLU A 78 6.09 -9.04 -10.14
CA GLU A 78 6.45 -8.02 -11.14
C GLU A 78 6.04 -6.60 -10.71
N CYS A 79 4.86 -6.46 -10.09
CA CYS A 79 4.41 -5.20 -9.52
C CYS A 79 5.34 -4.75 -8.38
N LYS A 80 5.67 -5.64 -7.44
CA LYS A 80 6.62 -5.34 -6.35
C LYS A 80 7.98 -4.92 -6.93
N ALA A 81 8.51 -5.66 -7.90
CA ALA A 81 9.78 -5.32 -8.54
C ALA A 81 9.75 -3.92 -9.20
N TYR A 82 8.68 -3.58 -9.92
CA TYR A 82 8.50 -2.25 -10.48
C TYR A 82 8.46 -1.17 -9.40
N VAL A 83 7.59 -1.30 -8.39
CA VAL A 83 7.44 -0.26 -7.36
C VAL A 83 8.72 -0.13 -6.53
N ARG A 84 9.46 -1.22 -6.30
CA ARG A 84 10.76 -1.18 -5.62
C ARG A 84 11.84 -0.52 -6.46
N SER A 85 11.83 -0.71 -7.78
CA SER A 85 12.69 0.03 -8.70
C SER A 85 12.43 1.54 -8.68
N LEU A 86 11.27 1.92 -8.14
CA LEU A 86 10.94 3.23 -7.57
C LEU A 86 12.15 3.84 -6.88
N LEU A 87 12.64 3.15 -5.84
CA LEU A 87 13.56 3.60 -4.77
C LEU A 87 14.86 4.22 -5.31
N GLY A 88 15.11 5.49 -4.97
CA GLY A 88 16.31 6.23 -5.39
C GLY A 88 16.50 7.57 -4.67
N ASN A 89 17.71 8.15 -4.77
CA ASN A 89 18.07 9.39 -4.06
C ASN A 89 17.56 10.62 -4.82
N LYS A 90 16.69 11.41 -4.17
CA LYS A 90 15.89 12.56 -4.69
C LYS A 90 14.49 12.22 -5.21
N GLN A 91 13.79 11.28 -4.59
CA GLN A 91 12.40 11.06 -4.95
C GLN A 91 11.48 12.19 -4.51
N ASN A 92 10.56 12.51 -5.41
CA ASN A 92 9.41 13.35 -5.13
C ASN A 92 8.59 12.76 -3.95
N PRO A 93 8.19 13.56 -2.95
CA PRO A 93 7.43 13.08 -1.79
C PRO A 93 6.14 12.32 -2.15
N LYS A 94 5.52 12.63 -3.28
CA LYS A 94 4.34 11.90 -3.78
C LYS A 94 4.72 10.49 -4.25
N VAL A 95 5.82 10.34 -5.00
CA VAL A 95 6.31 9.00 -5.41
C VAL A 95 6.70 8.17 -4.19
N MET A 96 7.40 8.77 -3.23
CA MET A 96 7.73 8.13 -1.95
C MET A 96 6.48 7.66 -1.22
N GLN A 97 5.47 8.53 -1.08
CA GLN A 97 4.20 8.16 -0.49
C GLN A 97 3.54 7.01 -1.25
N ALA A 98 3.66 6.94 -2.59
CA ALA A 98 3.06 5.89 -3.41
C ALA A 98 3.72 4.54 -3.10
N ILE A 99 5.05 4.52 -3.05
CA ILE A 99 5.86 3.33 -2.73
C ILE A 99 5.49 2.81 -1.35
N ALA A 100 5.52 3.66 -0.32
CA ALA A 100 5.16 3.26 1.03
C ALA A 100 3.68 2.81 1.13
N SER A 101 2.79 3.48 0.41
CA SER A 101 1.38 3.08 0.33
C SER A 101 1.20 1.70 -0.30
N PHE A 102 2.01 1.36 -1.30
CA PHE A 102 1.99 0.04 -1.93
C PHE A 102 2.59 -1.02 -1.01
N PHE A 103 3.71 -0.74 -0.35
CA PHE A 103 4.47 -1.75 0.38
C PHE A 103 4.04 -2.04 1.81
N TRP A 104 3.28 -1.15 2.46
CA TRP A 104 2.88 -1.39 3.85
C TRP A 104 2.02 -2.66 4.01
N VAL A 105 1.20 -3.02 3.00
CA VAL A 105 0.36 -4.24 3.03
C VAL A 105 1.19 -5.52 3.07
N TYR A 106 2.45 -5.44 2.64
CA TYR A 106 3.41 -6.53 2.61
C TYR A 106 4.32 -6.55 3.86
N ASN A 107 4.05 -5.68 4.83
CA ASN A 107 4.83 -5.56 6.08
C ASN A 107 6.33 -5.31 5.86
N GLU A 108 6.68 -4.60 4.79
CA GLU A 108 8.06 -4.26 4.47
C GLU A 108 8.59 -3.18 5.44
N GLU A 109 9.69 -3.47 6.13
CA GLU A 109 10.24 -2.61 7.20
C GLU A 109 10.57 -1.18 6.73
N PHE A 110 11.14 -1.04 5.53
CA PHE A 110 11.60 0.25 4.99
C PHE A 110 10.47 1.27 4.77
N VAL A 111 9.21 0.82 4.77
CA VAL A 111 8.02 1.65 4.57
C VAL A 111 7.94 2.75 5.62
N TRP A 112 8.29 2.44 6.88
CA TRP A 112 8.20 3.38 7.97
C TRP A 112 9.19 4.53 7.82
N ASP A 113 10.41 4.24 7.38
CA ASP A 113 11.43 5.26 7.08
C ASP A 113 10.93 6.21 5.99
N ILE A 114 10.30 5.65 4.95
CA ILE A 114 9.69 6.45 3.88
C ILE A 114 8.56 7.32 4.42
N PHE A 115 7.68 6.81 5.27
CA PHE A 115 6.60 7.61 5.84
C PHE A 115 7.12 8.75 6.71
N ILE A 116 8.16 8.52 7.49
CA ILE A 116 8.83 9.57 8.28
C ILE A 116 9.42 10.64 7.35
N GLU A 117 10.11 10.25 6.28
CA GLU A 117 10.66 11.19 5.30
C GLU A 117 9.57 11.97 4.55
N VAL A 118 8.47 11.32 4.19
CA VAL A 118 7.31 11.96 3.56
C VAL A 118 6.68 12.99 4.50
N LEU A 119 6.49 12.67 5.79
CA LEU A 119 5.95 13.60 6.79
C LEU A 119 6.86 14.83 6.99
N ASN A 120 8.17 14.66 6.84
CA ASN A 120 9.11 15.78 6.86
C ASN A 120 8.88 16.76 5.70
N LYS A 121 8.45 16.26 4.54
CA LYS A 121 8.30 17.06 3.31
C LYS A 121 6.87 17.55 3.03
N LYS A 122 5.83 16.80 3.43
CA LYS A 122 4.42 17.14 3.16
C LYS A 122 3.45 16.62 4.23
N LYS A 123 2.33 17.31 4.39
CA LYS A 123 1.31 17.03 5.43
C LYS A 123 -0.14 17.18 4.94
N ASP A 124 -0.40 16.93 3.66
CA ASP A 124 -1.77 17.02 3.13
C ASP A 124 -2.65 15.87 3.62
N LYS A 125 -3.97 16.06 3.48
CA LYS A 125 -4.98 15.13 3.98
C LYS A 125 -4.83 13.71 3.42
N LEU A 126 -4.42 13.55 2.16
CA LEU A 126 -4.25 12.24 1.54
C LEU A 126 -3.05 11.52 2.16
N THR A 127 -1.93 12.22 2.34
CA THR A 127 -0.74 11.68 3.04
C THR A 127 -1.08 11.21 4.44
N LEU A 128 -1.73 12.06 5.24
CA LEU A 128 -2.10 11.71 6.61
C LEU A 128 -3.08 10.53 6.66
N SER A 129 -4.00 10.46 5.69
CA SER A 129 -4.93 9.33 5.59
C SER A 129 -4.20 8.01 5.35
N HIS A 130 -3.25 7.96 4.43
CA HIS A 130 -2.50 6.74 4.08
C HIS A 130 -1.64 6.27 5.26
N ILE A 131 -0.89 7.19 5.89
CA ILE A 131 -0.07 6.89 7.06
C ILE A 131 -0.95 6.43 8.22
N GLY A 132 -2.10 7.08 8.43
CA GLY A 132 -3.00 6.70 9.51
C GLY A 132 -3.61 5.31 9.34
N ILE A 133 -3.93 4.92 8.10
CA ILE A 133 -4.37 3.56 7.78
C ILE A 133 -3.28 2.55 8.14
N ALA A 134 -2.05 2.79 7.67
CA ALA A 134 -0.91 1.91 7.95
C ALA A 134 -0.64 1.77 9.46
N ILE A 135 -0.63 2.86 10.23
CA ILE A 135 -0.45 2.82 11.69
C ILE A 135 -1.54 1.99 12.37
N ARG A 136 -2.82 2.22 12.02
CA ARG A 136 -3.93 1.49 12.64
C ARG A 136 -3.88 -0.01 12.34
N GLN A 137 -3.48 -0.38 11.13
CA GLN A 137 -3.32 -1.78 10.77
C GLN A 137 -2.11 -2.40 11.45
N CYS A 138 -0.97 -1.72 11.50
CA CYS A 138 0.18 -2.15 12.26
C CYS A 138 -0.18 -2.41 13.74
N ALA A 139 -0.89 -1.48 14.39
CA ALA A 139 -1.36 -1.64 15.75
C ALA A 139 -2.39 -2.77 15.95
N THR A 140 -3.14 -3.12 14.91
CA THR A 140 -4.07 -4.25 14.95
C THR A 140 -3.30 -5.56 14.84
N LEU A 141 -2.41 -5.67 13.85
CA LEU A 141 -1.59 -6.85 13.62
C LEU A 141 -0.66 -7.17 14.80
N SER A 142 -0.03 -6.16 15.41
CA SER A 142 0.80 -6.35 16.60
C SER A 142 0.02 -6.87 17.82
N LYS A 143 -1.30 -6.70 17.88
CA LYS A 143 -2.14 -7.29 18.94
C LYS A 143 -2.58 -8.71 18.62
N GLU A 144 -2.71 -9.03 17.33
CA GLU A 144 -3.09 -10.37 16.87
C GLU A 144 -1.90 -11.33 16.95
N ASP A 145 -0.68 -10.83 16.73
CA ASP A 145 0.56 -11.57 16.84
C ASP A 145 1.67 -10.72 17.49
N GLU A 146 1.84 -10.90 18.80
CA GLU A 146 2.86 -10.22 19.60
C GLU A 146 4.29 -10.67 19.28
N SER A 147 4.47 -11.80 18.58
CA SER A 147 5.79 -12.33 18.23
C SER A 147 6.39 -11.70 16.97
N THR A 148 5.54 -11.14 16.11
CA THR A 148 5.96 -10.48 14.87
C THR A 148 6.12 -8.98 15.06
N LYS A 149 7.32 -8.47 14.73
CA LYS A 149 7.63 -7.04 14.80
C LYS A 149 7.34 -6.36 13.47
N TYR A 150 6.20 -5.68 13.38
CA TYR A 150 5.76 -4.96 12.16
C TYR A 150 6.40 -3.56 11.99
N ILE A 151 6.95 -2.99 13.07
CA ILE A 151 7.65 -1.71 13.09
C ILE A 151 8.77 -1.78 14.14
N SER A 152 9.97 -1.28 13.82
CA SER A 152 11.07 -1.28 14.79
C SER A 152 10.85 -0.25 15.92
N ASP A 153 11.48 -0.43 17.08
CA ASP A 153 11.35 0.54 18.19
C ASP A 153 11.95 1.91 17.85
N ILE A 154 12.94 1.94 16.96
CA ILE A 154 13.56 3.17 16.48
C ILE A 154 12.56 3.90 15.58
N GLN A 155 12.06 3.22 14.54
CA GLN A 155 11.06 3.75 13.62
C GLN A 155 9.80 4.23 14.35
N ARG A 156 9.31 3.45 15.30
CA ARG A 156 8.14 3.80 16.10
C ARG A 156 8.35 5.08 16.90
N ARG A 157 9.51 5.22 17.56
CA ARG A 157 9.83 6.42 18.35
C ARG A 157 9.96 7.65 17.44
N GLU A 158 10.71 7.53 16.35
CA GLU A 158 10.86 8.61 15.37
C GLU A 158 9.52 9.04 14.77
N LEU A 159 8.65 8.07 14.45
CA LEU A 159 7.30 8.34 13.95
C LEU A 159 6.44 9.05 15.01
N ILE A 160 6.52 8.65 16.29
CA ILE A 160 5.81 9.36 17.37
C ILE A 160 6.34 10.80 17.50
N GLU A 161 7.65 11.00 17.48
CA GLU A 161 8.28 12.33 17.61
C GLU A 161 7.88 13.27 16.48
N ILE A 162 7.90 12.80 15.23
CA ILE A 162 7.51 13.62 14.07
C ILE A 162 6.01 13.97 14.09
N LEU A 163 5.15 13.04 14.51
CA LEU A 163 3.70 13.30 14.63
C LEU A 163 3.41 14.31 15.75
N LYS A 164 4.07 14.17 16.91
CA LYS A 164 3.95 15.11 18.05
C LYS A 164 4.45 16.50 17.69
N SER A 165 5.65 16.61 17.12
CA SER A 165 6.25 17.91 16.75
C SER A 165 5.41 18.67 15.72
N LYS A 166 4.69 17.96 14.85
CA LYS A 166 3.78 18.56 13.86
C LYS A 166 2.36 18.77 14.38
N GLY A 167 2.02 18.29 15.57
CA GLY A 167 0.68 18.41 16.17
C GLY A 167 -0.42 17.69 15.36
N ILE A 168 -0.12 16.52 14.80
CA ILE A 168 -1.03 15.77 13.91
C ILE A 168 -1.31 14.36 14.43
N MET A 169 -2.43 13.78 13.99
CA MET A 169 -2.79 12.37 14.20
C MET A 169 -2.69 11.89 15.68
N PRO A 170 -3.36 12.59 16.62
CA PRO A 170 -3.27 12.26 18.06
C PRO A 170 -3.78 10.87 18.40
N ARG A 171 -4.74 10.33 17.62
CA ARG A 171 -5.25 8.97 17.80
C ARG A 171 -4.19 7.94 17.44
N GLU A 172 -3.49 8.14 16.34
CA GLU A 172 -2.43 7.25 15.87
C GLU A 172 -1.20 7.31 16.77
N ILE A 173 -0.85 8.48 17.33
CA ILE A 173 0.19 8.60 18.37
C ILE A 173 -0.15 7.67 19.56
N ALA A 174 -1.38 7.77 20.08
CA ALA A 174 -1.81 6.96 21.21
C ALA A 174 -1.85 5.45 20.91
N LEU A 175 -2.01 5.05 19.64
CA LEU A 175 -1.90 3.65 19.23
C LEU A 175 -0.44 3.19 19.26
N LEU A 176 0.48 3.97 18.68
CA LEU A 176 1.90 3.66 18.63
C LEU A 176 2.51 3.57 20.05
N GLU A 177 2.06 4.39 20.99
CA GLU A 177 2.52 4.36 22.39
C GLU A 177 2.05 3.13 23.18
N ARG A 178 1.02 2.42 22.70
CA ARG A 178 0.43 1.25 23.37
C ARG A 178 0.86 -0.08 22.77
N MET A 179 1.49 -0.04 21.60
CA MET A 179 2.13 -1.21 21.00
C MET A 179 3.39 -1.56 21.77
#